data_AF-A0A919DZA3-F1
#
_entry.id   AF-A0A919DZA3-F1
#
_cell.length_a   1.000
_cell.length_b   1.000
_cell.length_c   1.000
_cell.angle_alpha   90.00
_cell.angle_beta   90.00
_cell.angle_gamma   90.00
#
_symmetry.space_group_name_H-M   'P 1'
#
loop_
_entity.id
_entity.type
_entity.pdbx_description
1 polymer ?
#
loop_
_entity_poly.entity_id
_entity_poly.type
_entity_poly.pdbx_seq_one_letter_code
_entity_poly.pdbx_strand_id
1 'polypeptide(L)'
;MQNRTQDHAQSRTESRTQDRTRSRTQNTERNPDRNTDGNANAEGNANAEGNANAEGSAHAERSANAEGNAGPLAGKVALVAGATRGAGRAMAVELGRAGATVYVTGRTTRDHVSEVGRRSETIEETAELVTAAGGTGVAVPTDHLVPGQVRALVERIDEEQHRLDILVNDVWGGDVHVEWGKKMWEHDLDKGLRILRLGVETHIVTSRFALPLLVRSRGGLVVEVTDGTEEYNRRYREPYYYDLAKAAPLRMARALAEELAEYGCTAVCLTPGWLRSEAMLDTYFKVTEENWLDGTRQDPHFAISETPTYVGRALAALAADPDVARFNGQSLSSGGLAKEYGFTDVDGSAPDAWRYLMEVDQESDTADVTGYR
;
A
#
# COMPACT_ATOMS: atom_id res chain seq x y z
N MET A 1 2.69 -17.11 -30.59
CA MET A 1 1.36 -17.56 -30.09
C MET A 1 1.60 -18.30 -28.78
N GLN A 2 2.12 -17.58 -27.79
CA GLN A 2 2.77 -18.10 -26.57
C GLN A 2 2.35 -17.22 -25.39
N ASN A 3 2.60 -17.70 -24.17
CA ASN A 3 2.33 -17.03 -22.89
C ASN A 3 0.85 -16.63 -22.72
N ARG A 4 -0.01 -17.64 -22.51
CA ARG A 4 -1.45 -17.46 -22.17
C ARG A 4 -1.74 -17.58 -20.66
N THR A 5 -0.70 -17.77 -19.85
CA THR A 5 -0.82 -18.80 -18.81
C THR A 5 -0.77 -18.30 -17.37
N GLN A 6 -0.17 -17.13 -17.09
CA GLN A 6 -0.30 -16.49 -15.78
C GLN A 6 -1.77 -16.18 -15.46
N ASP A 7 -2.47 -15.60 -16.45
CA ASP A 7 -3.89 -15.26 -16.35
C ASP A 7 -4.76 -16.54 -16.30
N HIS A 8 -4.28 -17.68 -16.81
CA HIS A 8 -4.92 -19.00 -16.65
C HIS A 8 -4.61 -19.73 -15.34
N ALA A 9 -3.46 -19.50 -14.69
CA ALA A 9 -3.16 -20.06 -13.37
C ALA A 9 -4.12 -19.49 -12.32
N GLN A 10 -4.31 -18.16 -12.35
CA GLN A 10 -5.31 -17.48 -11.53
C GLN A 10 -6.74 -17.91 -11.95
N SER A 11 -7.10 -17.80 -13.24
CA SER A 11 -8.45 -18.11 -13.73
C SER A 11 -8.93 -19.55 -13.51
N ARG A 12 -8.09 -20.58 -13.70
CA ARG A 12 -8.51 -21.99 -13.54
C ARG A 12 -8.84 -22.31 -12.09
N THR A 13 -8.09 -21.74 -11.15
CA THR A 13 -8.16 -22.04 -9.72
C THR A 13 -9.47 -21.56 -9.09
N GLU A 14 -9.92 -20.36 -9.43
CA GLU A 14 -11.07 -19.72 -8.76
C GLU A 14 -12.43 -20.30 -9.20
N SER A 15 -12.50 -20.89 -10.40
CA SER A 15 -13.73 -21.47 -10.97
C SER A 15 -14.38 -22.59 -10.12
N ARG A 16 -13.62 -23.23 -9.23
CA ARG A 16 -14.08 -24.35 -8.39
C ARG A 16 -14.75 -23.93 -7.07
N THR A 17 -14.64 -22.67 -6.67
CA THR A 17 -14.93 -22.26 -5.28
C THR A 17 -16.41 -21.88 -5.03
N GLN A 18 -17.19 -21.61 -6.07
CA GLN A 18 -18.53 -21.02 -5.94
C GLN A 18 -19.65 -21.98 -5.46
N ASP A 19 -19.44 -23.31 -5.48
CA ASP A 19 -20.53 -24.29 -5.35
C ASP A 19 -20.88 -24.74 -3.92
N ARG A 20 -20.14 -24.32 -2.87
CA ARG A 20 -20.25 -24.92 -1.52
C ARG A 20 -20.18 -24.00 -0.30
N THR A 21 -21.13 -23.06 -0.16
CA THR A 21 -21.52 -22.55 1.18
C THR A 21 -22.96 -22.05 1.27
N ARG A 22 -23.84 -22.84 1.90
CA ARG A 22 -25.12 -22.37 2.52
C ARG A 22 -25.42 -23.21 3.76
N SER A 23 -26.12 -22.59 4.72
CA SER A 23 -26.55 -23.14 6.03
C SER A 23 -25.45 -23.36 7.08
N ARG A 24 -25.34 -22.42 8.04
CA ARG A 24 -25.96 -22.60 9.38
C ARG A 24 -26.09 -21.25 10.12
N THR A 25 -27.03 -21.16 11.06
CA THR A 25 -27.33 -19.95 11.88
C THR A 25 -27.80 -20.39 13.28
N GLN A 26 -27.80 -19.48 14.27
CA GLN A 26 -28.24 -19.66 15.68
C GLN A 26 -27.24 -20.50 16.54
N ASN A 27 -27.01 -20.30 17.85
CA ASN A 27 -27.42 -19.30 18.87
C ASN A 27 -26.40 -19.41 20.07
N THR A 28 -26.32 -18.63 21.17
CA THR A 28 -27.20 -17.62 21.83
C THR A 28 -26.38 -16.65 22.73
N GLU A 29 -27.07 -15.70 23.38
CA GLU A 29 -26.72 -14.89 24.58
C GLU A 29 -25.73 -15.46 25.64
N ARG A 30 -24.92 -14.62 26.33
CA ARG A 30 -25.27 -13.99 27.66
C ARG A 30 -24.16 -13.12 28.31
N ASN A 31 -24.61 -12.08 29.03
CA ASN A 31 -23.95 -11.35 30.14
C ASN A 31 -24.80 -11.65 31.43
N PRO A 32 -24.55 -11.14 32.69
CA PRO A 32 -23.74 -9.98 33.09
C PRO A 32 -22.95 -10.07 34.44
N ASP A 33 -22.35 -8.93 34.80
CA ASP A 33 -22.52 -8.22 36.10
C ASP A 33 -21.34 -8.16 37.13
N ARG A 34 -21.20 -6.93 37.68
CA ARG A 34 -20.49 -6.48 38.92
C ARG A 34 -18.95 -6.38 38.89
N ASN A 35 -18.27 -5.30 39.33
CA ASN A 35 -18.49 -4.18 40.29
C ASN A 35 -17.92 -4.41 41.71
N THR A 36 -16.90 -3.63 42.11
CA THR A 36 -16.87 -2.84 43.37
C THR A 36 -15.65 -1.90 43.47
N ASP A 37 -15.89 -0.79 44.17
CA ASP A 37 -15.06 0.34 44.57
C ASP A 37 -13.69 0.06 45.25
N GLY A 38 -12.82 1.09 45.27
CA GLY A 38 -11.60 1.14 46.09
C GLY A 38 -11.02 2.56 46.20
N ASN A 39 -11.23 3.24 47.33
CA ASN A 39 -10.91 4.65 47.57
C ASN A 39 -9.89 4.84 48.72
N ALA A 40 -8.84 5.67 48.54
CA ALA A 40 -8.19 6.39 49.64
C ALA A 40 -7.29 7.56 49.17
N ASN A 41 -7.29 8.68 49.90
CA ASN A 41 -6.39 9.83 49.71
C ASN A 41 -5.07 9.67 50.52
N ALA A 42 -4.02 10.45 50.21
CA ALA A 42 -3.59 11.58 51.06
C ALA A 42 -2.23 12.23 50.66
N GLU A 43 -2.28 13.55 50.48
CA GLU A 43 -1.34 14.63 50.82
C GLU A 43 0.16 14.38 51.12
N GLY A 44 1.02 15.24 50.53
CA GLY A 44 2.38 15.53 50.97
C GLY A 44 2.92 16.78 50.26
N ASN A 45 3.41 17.80 50.99
CA ASN A 45 3.72 19.13 50.46
C ASN A 45 5.19 19.56 50.72
N ALA A 46 5.65 20.53 49.94
CA ALA A 46 6.85 21.36 50.08
C ALA A 46 8.22 20.68 49.95
N ASN A 47 8.92 20.99 48.86
CA ASN A 47 10.07 21.90 48.93
C ASN A 47 10.42 22.43 47.53
N ALA A 48 10.61 23.75 47.40
CA ALA A 48 11.02 24.39 46.16
C ALA A 48 12.01 25.51 46.45
N GLU A 49 13.29 25.27 46.20
CA GLU A 49 14.32 26.29 45.96
C GLU A 49 15.60 25.59 45.44
N GLY A 50 16.17 26.08 44.32
CA GLY A 50 17.51 25.68 43.86
C GLY A 50 17.64 24.61 42.77
N ASN A 51 17.05 24.80 41.56
CA ASN A 51 17.44 23.99 40.37
C ASN A 51 17.53 24.74 39.02
N ALA A 52 17.35 26.07 39.01
CA ALA A 52 17.19 26.88 37.77
C ALA A 52 18.36 26.83 36.76
N ASN A 53 19.55 26.36 37.17
CA ASN A 53 20.73 26.27 36.30
C ASN A 53 21.01 24.84 35.78
N ALA A 54 20.37 23.79 36.29
CA ALA A 54 20.54 22.43 35.76
C ALA A 54 19.57 22.16 34.59
N GLU A 55 18.34 22.67 34.70
CA GLU A 55 17.27 22.47 33.71
C GLU A 55 17.62 23.07 32.34
N GLY A 56 18.30 24.21 32.29
CA GLY A 56 18.78 24.80 31.03
C GLY A 56 19.80 23.93 30.29
N SER A 57 20.73 23.29 31.02
CA SER A 57 21.70 22.35 30.43
C SER A 57 21.01 21.06 29.98
N ALA A 58 20.14 20.50 30.82
CA ALA A 58 19.38 19.30 30.50
C ALA A 58 18.39 19.49 29.34
N HIS A 59 17.86 20.70 29.12
CA HIS A 59 17.09 21.02 27.91
C HIS A 59 17.98 21.17 26.67
N ALA A 60 19.13 21.86 26.76
CA ALA A 60 20.06 21.97 25.64
C ALA A 60 20.55 20.58 25.18
N GLU A 61 20.91 19.70 26.12
CA GLU A 61 21.33 18.33 25.84
C GLU A 61 20.18 17.44 25.37
N ARG A 62 18.93 17.66 25.82
CA ARG A 62 17.75 16.95 25.28
C ARG A 62 17.38 17.39 23.86
N SER A 63 17.51 18.68 23.53
CA SER A 63 17.31 19.17 22.15
C SER A 63 18.40 18.63 21.21
N ALA A 64 19.67 18.72 21.61
CA ALA A 64 20.79 18.19 20.80
C ALA A 64 20.68 16.67 20.54
N ASN A 65 20.18 15.90 21.51
CA ASN A 65 19.93 14.46 21.33
C ASN A 65 18.63 14.14 20.55
N ALA A 66 17.72 15.10 20.37
CA ALA A 66 16.50 14.90 19.56
C ALA A 66 16.78 15.05 18.06
N GLU A 67 17.65 15.98 17.68
CA GLU A 67 18.05 16.22 16.27
C GLU A 67 18.85 15.06 15.66
N GLY A 68 19.46 14.21 16.49
CA GLY A 68 20.28 13.07 16.06
C GLY A 68 19.53 11.76 15.76
N ASN A 69 18.20 11.70 15.92
CA ASN A 69 17.42 10.47 15.76
C ASN A 69 16.09 10.67 14.99
N ALA A 70 16.02 11.73 14.18
CA ALA A 70 14.92 11.94 13.24
C ALA A 70 15.12 11.04 12.00
N GLY A 71 14.09 10.28 11.61
CA GLY A 71 14.14 9.43 10.41
C GLY A 71 14.27 10.25 9.10
N PRO A 72 14.66 9.64 7.97
CA PRO A 72 14.95 10.38 6.73
C PRO A 72 13.73 11.09 6.10
N LEU A 73 12.51 10.75 6.54
CA LEU A 73 11.26 11.42 6.17
C LEU A 73 10.64 12.21 7.33
N ALA A 74 11.39 12.52 8.38
CA ALA A 74 10.90 13.36 9.47
C ALA A 74 10.43 14.74 8.96
N GLY A 75 9.21 15.13 9.34
CA GLY A 75 8.58 16.37 8.87
C GLY A 75 8.06 16.32 7.42
N LYS A 76 8.13 15.16 6.74
CA LYS A 76 7.43 14.91 5.47
C LYS A 76 5.99 14.48 5.72
N VAL A 77 5.10 14.92 4.84
CA VAL A 77 3.67 14.57 4.88
C VAL A 77 3.32 13.69 3.69
N ALA A 78 2.71 12.54 3.97
CA ALA A 78 2.29 11.57 2.96
C ALA A 78 0.78 11.35 2.99
N LEU A 79 0.18 11.15 1.82
CA LEU A 79 -1.17 10.60 1.65
C LEU A 79 -1.07 9.26 0.92
N VAL A 80 -1.54 8.19 1.55
CA VAL A 80 -1.65 6.87 0.92
C VAL A 80 -3.14 6.55 0.72
N ALA A 81 -3.56 6.60 -0.54
CA ALA A 81 -4.89 6.20 -0.98
C ALA A 81 -4.92 4.68 -1.22
N GLY A 82 -5.74 3.97 -0.44
CA GLY A 82 -5.82 2.50 -0.47
C GLY A 82 -5.17 1.78 0.72
N ALA A 83 -4.62 2.53 1.69
CA ALA A 83 -3.78 2.06 2.80
C ALA A 83 -4.43 1.09 3.83
N THR A 84 -5.61 0.53 3.53
CA THR A 84 -6.32 -0.40 4.42
C THR A 84 -5.55 -1.71 4.62
N ARG A 85 -4.91 -2.26 3.57
CA ARG A 85 -4.33 -3.60 3.52
C ARG A 85 -3.22 -3.70 2.46
N GLY A 86 -2.56 -4.84 2.33
CA GLY A 86 -1.66 -5.15 1.22
C GLY A 86 -0.50 -4.16 1.06
N ALA A 87 -0.17 -3.84 -0.20
CA ALA A 87 0.91 -2.91 -0.53
C ALA A 87 0.71 -1.55 0.16
N GLY A 88 -0.45 -0.91 0.03
CA GLY A 88 -0.73 0.40 0.60
C GLY A 88 -0.60 0.45 2.12
N ARG A 89 -0.99 -0.61 2.84
CA ARG A 89 -0.73 -0.74 4.28
C ARG A 89 0.77 -0.72 4.59
N ALA A 90 1.55 -1.55 3.89
CA ALA A 90 2.99 -1.64 4.14
C ALA A 90 3.77 -0.41 3.65
N MET A 91 3.36 0.21 2.55
CA MET A 91 3.86 1.50 2.08
C MET A 91 3.62 2.60 3.11
N ALA A 92 2.43 2.68 3.70
CA ALA A 92 2.17 3.60 4.81
C ALA A 92 3.08 3.30 6.02
N VAL A 93 3.21 2.04 6.43
CA VAL A 93 4.00 1.63 7.60
C VAL A 93 5.51 1.89 7.42
N GLU A 94 6.09 1.64 6.25
CA GLU A 94 7.52 1.91 6.03
C GLU A 94 7.82 3.41 5.81
N LEU A 95 6.87 4.20 5.26
CA LEU A 95 6.93 5.68 5.35
C LEU A 95 6.90 6.15 6.82
N GLY A 96 6.06 5.53 7.65
CA GLY A 96 6.02 5.74 9.10
C GLY A 96 7.35 5.39 9.77
N ARG A 97 7.95 4.25 9.43
CA ARG A 97 9.28 3.83 9.90
C ARG A 97 10.38 4.84 9.57
N ALA A 98 10.26 5.51 8.43
CA ALA A 98 11.15 6.59 8.02
C ALA A 98 10.85 7.94 8.69
N GLY A 99 9.83 8.04 9.56
CA GLY A 99 9.51 9.23 10.36
C GLY A 99 8.43 10.16 9.80
N ALA A 100 7.72 9.76 8.73
CA ALA A 100 6.71 10.60 8.10
C ALA A 100 5.39 10.71 8.91
N THR A 101 4.67 11.82 8.70
CA THR A 101 3.23 11.90 8.98
C THR A 101 2.47 11.31 7.81
N VAL A 102 1.68 10.26 8.03
CA VAL A 102 1.00 9.51 6.95
C VAL A 102 -0.52 9.52 7.15
N TYR A 103 -1.23 10.12 6.20
CA TYR A 103 -2.68 10.02 6.08
C TYR A 103 -3.04 8.68 5.43
N VAL A 104 -3.65 7.82 6.24
CA VAL A 104 -4.01 6.43 5.93
C VAL A 104 -5.48 6.39 5.55
N THR A 105 -5.76 6.19 4.25
CA THR A 105 -7.11 6.41 3.72
C THR A 105 -7.66 5.21 2.94
N GLY A 106 -8.98 5.02 3.06
CA GLY A 106 -9.68 3.90 2.46
C GLY A 106 -11.08 3.70 3.04
N ARG A 107 -11.70 2.59 2.67
CA ARG A 107 -13.15 2.36 2.83
C ARG A 107 -13.53 1.32 3.88
N THR A 108 -12.56 0.62 4.46
CA THR A 108 -12.81 -0.31 5.58
C THR A 108 -12.33 0.33 6.87
N THR A 109 -13.25 0.53 7.79
CA THR A 109 -13.00 1.01 9.16
C THR A 109 -13.40 -0.09 10.14
N ARG A 110 -13.14 0.11 11.43
CA ARG A 110 -13.66 -0.77 12.50
C ARG A 110 -15.18 -1.00 12.40
N ASP A 111 -15.92 0.05 12.07
CA ASP A 111 -17.39 0.04 11.99
C ASP A 111 -17.96 -0.30 10.59
N HIS A 112 -17.23 0.02 9.52
CA HIS A 112 -17.71 -0.08 8.13
C HIS A 112 -16.89 -1.04 7.26
N VAL A 113 -17.57 -1.90 6.51
CA VAL A 113 -16.95 -2.89 5.61
C VAL A 113 -17.13 -2.43 4.16
N SER A 114 -16.03 -2.33 3.41
CA SER A 114 -16.08 -2.02 1.98
C SER A 114 -16.65 -3.18 1.13
N GLU A 115 -16.98 -2.93 -0.14
CA GLU A 115 -17.54 -3.95 -1.05
C GLU A 115 -16.64 -5.18 -1.27
N VAL A 116 -15.35 -5.07 -0.93
CA VAL A 116 -14.36 -6.18 -0.92
C VAL A 116 -14.67 -7.20 0.19
N GLY A 117 -15.54 -6.89 1.15
CA GLY A 117 -16.08 -7.82 2.16
C GLY A 117 -15.14 -8.21 3.30
N ARG A 118 -13.83 -7.93 3.18
CA ARG A 118 -12.84 -8.21 4.24
C ARG A 118 -12.99 -7.25 5.43
N ARG A 119 -13.04 -7.82 6.64
CA ARG A 119 -13.16 -7.11 7.94
C ARG A 119 -11.88 -7.08 8.77
N SER A 120 -10.91 -7.91 8.42
CA SER A 120 -9.67 -8.19 9.15
C SER A 120 -8.56 -7.14 8.94
N GLU A 121 -8.85 -6.10 8.16
CA GLU A 121 -7.93 -4.98 7.94
C GLU A 121 -8.72 -3.67 7.92
N THR A 122 -8.35 -2.72 8.79
CA THR A 122 -8.92 -1.37 8.81
C THR A 122 -7.85 -0.29 8.67
N ILE A 123 -8.28 0.92 8.29
CA ILE A 123 -7.38 2.09 8.22
C ILE A 123 -6.92 2.57 9.61
N GLU A 124 -7.72 2.34 10.66
CA GLU A 124 -7.31 2.68 12.03
C GLU A 124 -6.14 1.79 12.48
N GLU A 125 -6.20 0.49 12.19
CA GLU A 125 -5.10 -0.46 12.46
C GLU A 125 -3.84 -0.08 11.68
N THR A 126 -3.94 0.27 10.40
CA THR A 126 -2.76 0.72 9.64
C THR A 126 -2.18 2.02 10.24
N ALA A 127 -3.01 2.99 10.66
CA ALA A 127 -2.52 4.21 11.30
C ALA A 127 -1.84 3.96 12.66
N GLU A 128 -2.34 2.99 13.44
CA GLU A 128 -1.70 2.51 14.65
C GLU A 128 -0.35 1.84 14.35
N LEU A 129 -0.25 1.05 13.27
CA LEU A 129 1.01 0.44 12.81
C LEU A 129 2.03 1.48 12.30
N VAL A 130 1.59 2.52 11.57
CA VAL A 130 2.45 3.67 11.16
C VAL A 130 3.05 4.34 12.39
N THR A 131 2.24 4.57 13.42
CA THR A 131 2.65 5.23 14.66
C THR A 131 3.59 4.34 15.47
N ALA A 132 3.29 3.05 15.58
CA ALA A 132 4.17 2.06 16.22
C ALA A 132 5.50 1.84 15.48
N ALA A 133 5.57 2.14 14.18
CA ALA A 133 6.80 2.06 13.40
C ALA A 133 7.76 3.25 13.62
N GLY A 134 7.28 4.37 14.18
CA GLY A 134 8.07 5.57 14.46
C GLY A 134 7.56 6.87 13.81
N GLY A 135 6.48 6.82 13.04
CA GLY A 135 5.88 7.98 12.36
C GLY A 135 4.65 8.52 13.09
N THR A 136 3.80 9.25 12.37
CA THR A 136 2.48 9.67 12.85
C THR A 136 1.40 9.21 11.88
N GLY A 137 0.59 8.21 12.27
CA GLY A 137 -0.49 7.70 11.43
C GLY A 137 -1.81 8.43 11.68
N VAL A 138 -2.43 8.95 10.62
CA VAL A 138 -3.73 9.63 10.67
C VAL A 138 -4.74 8.87 9.81
N ALA A 139 -5.60 8.08 10.45
CA ALA A 139 -6.69 7.39 9.76
C ALA A 139 -7.77 8.39 9.30
N VAL A 140 -8.14 8.35 8.01
CA VAL A 140 -9.27 9.12 7.48
C VAL A 140 -10.14 8.23 6.58
N PRO A 141 -11.40 7.94 6.95
CA PRO A 141 -12.33 7.23 6.09
C PRO A 141 -12.57 8.02 4.80
N THR A 142 -12.33 7.40 3.64
CA THR A 142 -12.49 8.05 2.33
C THR A 142 -12.76 7.00 1.24
N ASP A 143 -13.88 7.16 0.53
CA ASP A 143 -14.08 6.57 -0.78
C ASP A 143 -13.54 7.54 -1.85
N HIS A 144 -12.46 7.12 -2.52
CA HIS A 144 -11.80 7.92 -3.56
C HIS A 144 -12.62 8.05 -4.86
N LEU A 145 -13.81 7.41 -4.95
CA LEU A 145 -14.82 7.70 -5.97
C LEU A 145 -15.81 8.79 -5.55
N VAL A 146 -15.65 9.42 -4.38
CA VAL A 146 -16.52 10.51 -3.90
C VAL A 146 -15.71 11.81 -3.82
N PRO A 147 -15.72 12.66 -4.87
CA PRO A 147 -14.96 13.91 -4.92
C PRO A 147 -15.11 14.84 -3.71
N GLY A 148 -16.27 14.82 -3.03
CA GLY A 148 -16.49 15.59 -1.81
C GLY A 148 -15.70 15.08 -0.59
N GLN A 149 -15.48 13.76 -0.48
CA GLN A 149 -14.67 13.18 0.60
C GLN A 149 -13.18 13.42 0.35
N VAL A 150 -12.73 13.19 -0.88
CA VAL A 150 -11.32 13.43 -1.29
C VAL A 150 -10.95 14.91 -1.15
N ARG A 151 -11.87 15.82 -1.50
CA ARG A 151 -11.75 17.24 -1.22
C ARG A 151 -11.53 17.51 0.28
N ALA A 152 -12.45 17.05 1.14
CA ALA A 152 -12.40 17.32 2.57
C ALA A 152 -11.16 16.72 3.24
N LEU A 153 -10.69 15.57 2.75
CA LEU A 153 -9.40 14.96 3.12
C LEU A 153 -8.22 15.90 2.81
N VAL A 154 -8.12 16.43 1.59
CA VAL A 154 -7.00 17.31 1.22
C VAL A 154 -7.10 18.68 1.89
N GLU A 155 -8.30 19.23 2.03
CA GLU A 155 -8.56 20.45 2.80
C GLU A 155 -8.10 20.26 4.26
N ARG A 156 -8.37 19.11 4.89
CA ARG A 156 -7.84 18.76 6.22
C ARG A 156 -6.31 18.63 6.28
N ILE A 157 -5.66 18.05 5.26
CA ILE A 157 -4.18 17.97 5.20
C ILE A 157 -3.58 19.39 5.08
N ASP A 158 -4.21 20.26 4.30
CA ASP A 158 -3.80 21.67 4.17
C ASP A 158 -4.00 22.45 5.49
N GLU A 159 -5.09 22.20 6.22
CA GLU A 159 -5.35 22.81 7.54
C GLU A 159 -4.39 22.30 8.64
N GLU A 160 -4.13 20.99 8.71
CA GLU A 160 -3.31 20.39 9.77
C GLU A 160 -1.80 20.48 9.52
N GLN A 161 -1.35 20.52 8.26
CA GLN A 161 0.08 20.42 7.91
C GLN A 161 0.58 21.49 6.92
N HIS A 162 -0.31 22.19 6.22
CA HIS A 162 -0.01 23.19 5.17
C HIS A 162 0.84 22.68 3.98
N ARG A 163 1.02 21.36 3.85
CA ARG A 163 1.87 20.71 2.83
C ARG A 163 1.42 19.28 2.54
N LEU A 164 1.84 18.79 1.37
CA LEU A 164 1.86 17.37 1.02
C LEU A 164 3.17 17.12 0.27
N ASP A 165 3.97 16.16 0.70
CA ASP A 165 5.24 15.80 0.05
C ASP A 165 5.11 14.55 -0.80
N ILE A 166 4.30 13.58 -0.37
CA ILE A 166 4.22 12.24 -0.99
C ILE A 166 2.75 11.89 -1.23
N LEU A 167 2.39 11.58 -2.48
CA LEU A 167 1.09 11.04 -2.85
C LEU A 167 1.27 9.62 -3.38
N VAL A 168 0.58 8.65 -2.79
CA VAL A 168 0.55 7.25 -3.26
C VAL A 168 -0.88 6.89 -3.63
N ASN A 169 -1.09 6.56 -4.89
CA ASN A 169 -2.33 6.02 -5.41
C ASN A 169 -2.20 4.49 -5.54
N ASP A 170 -2.68 3.75 -4.54
CA ASP A 170 -2.75 2.28 -4.49
C ASP A 170 -4.20 1.81 -4.30
N VAL A 171 -5.13 2.37 -5.08
CA VAL A 171 -6.55 2.10 -4.90
C VAL A 171 -6.96 0.92 -5.77
N TRP A 172 -7.13 -0.25 -5.15
CA TRP A 172 -7.63 -1.44 -5.84
C TRP A 172 -8.75 -2.14 -5.06
N GLY A 173 -9.58 -2.86 -5.82
CA GLY A 173 -10.67 -3.71 -5.34
C GLY A 173 -11.46 -4.35 -6.49
N GLY A 174 -10.84 -4.44 -7.68
CA GLY A 174 -11.52 -4.87 -8.91
C GLY A 174 -11.74 -6.38 -9.00
N ASP A 175 -11.01 -7.19 -8.23
CA ASP A 175 -10.94 -8.65 -8.39
C ASP A 175 -12.31 -9.33 -8.33
N VAL A 176 -13.17 -8.90 -7.39
CA VAL A 176 -14.55 -9.40 -7.21
C VAL A 176 -15.48 -9.10 -8.40
N HIS A 177 -15.02 -8.28 -9.35
CA HIS A 177 -15.71 -7.92 -10.58
C HIS A 177 -15.06 -8.52 -11.85
N VAL A 178 -13.86 -9.09 -11.77
CA VAL A 178 -13.14 -9.67 -12.92
C VAL A 178 -13.81 -10.98 -13.37
N GLU A 179 -14.17 -11.05 -14.64
CA GLU A 179 -14.71 -12.27 -15.25
C GLU A 179 -13.68 -12.87 -16.22
N TRP A 180 -12.73 -13.64 -15.66
CA TRP A 180 -11.63 -14.27 -16.40
C TRP A 180 -12.11 -15.14 -17.58
N GLY A 181 -11.27 -15.23 -18.62
CA GLY A 181 -11.51 -16.06 -19.81
C GLY A 181 -12.56 -15.54 -20.79
N LYS A 182 -13.42 -14.61 -20.36
CA LYS A 182 -14.41 -13.94 -21.22
C LYS A 182 -13.78 -12.93 -22.16
N LYS A 183 -14.44 -12.66 -23.29
CA LYS A 183 -14.14 -11.51 -24.15
C LYS A 183 -14.90 -10.26 -23.70
N MET A 184 -14.44 -9.10 -24.18
CA MET A 184 -14.89 -7.77 -23.72
C MET A 184 -16.41 -7.58 -23.81
N TRP A 185 -17.06 -8.15 -24.83
CA TRP A 185 -18.52 -8.10 -25.04
C TRP A 185 -19.31 -9.21 -24.30
N GLU A 186 -18.64 -10.10 -23.57
CA GLU A 186 -19.23 -11.21 -22.80
C GLU A 186 -19.12 -10.97 -21.28
N HIS A 187 -18.12 -10.18 -20.88
CA HIS A 187 -17.95 -9.64 -19.55
C HIS A 187 -19.12 -8.73 -19.20
N ASP A 188 -19.65 -8.85 -17.98
CA ASP A 188 -20.70 -7.96 -17.50
C ASP A 188 -20.21 -6.49 -17.55
N LEU A 189 -21.03 -5.61 -18.12
CA LEU A 189 -20.65 -4.22 -18.41
C LEU A 189 -20.53 -3.39 -17.12
N ASP A 190 -21.43 -3.56 -16.16
CA ASP A 190 -21.39 -2.79 -14.91
C ASP A 190 -20.22 -3.22 -14.03
N LYS A 191 -19.90 -4.53 -13.99
CA LYS A 191 -18.65 -5.04 -13.40
C LYS A 191 -17.42 -4.51 -14.12
N GLY A 192 -17.40 -4.56 -15.46
CA GLY A 192 -16.28 -4.10 -16.29
C GLY A 192 -15.98 -2.62 -16.06
N LEU A 193 -17.02 -1.78 -16.05
CA LEU A 193 -16.91 -0.38 -15.69
C LEU A 193 -16.51 -0.20 -14.21
N ARG A 194 -16.99 -1.03 -13.28
CA ARG A 194 -16.61 -0.96 -11.85
C ARG A 194 -15.11 -1.23 -11.62
N ILE A 195 -14.49 -2.14 -12.38
CA ILE A 195 -13.03 -2.34 -12.38
C ILE A 195 -12.31 -1.03 -12.76
N LEU A 196 -12.71 -0.40 -13.86
CA LEU A 196 -12.14 0.88 -14.31
C LEU A 196 -12.41 2.01 -13.31
N ARG A 197 -13.57 2.03 -12.65
CA ARG A 197 -13.80 2.98 -11.56
C ARG A 197 -12.78 2.79 -10.45
N LEU A 198 -12.68 1.57 -9.93
CA LEU A 198 -11.89 1.27 -8.73
C LEU A 198 -10.38 1.41 -8.92
N GLY A 199 -9.84 1.13 -10.12
CA GLY A 199 -8.39 1.21 -10.41
C GLY A 199 -7.96 2.30 -11.40
N VAL A 200 -8.86 3.22 -11.80
CA VAL A 200 -8.53 4.32 -12.75
C VAL A 200 -9.22 5.62 -12.36
N GLU A 201 -10.55 5.62 -12.17
CA GLU A 201 -11.30 6.83 -11.78
C GLU A 201 -10.89 7.33 -10.38
N THR A 202 -10.65 6.41 -9.44
CA THR A 202 -10.08 6.67 -8.12
C THR A 202 -8.78 7.47 -8.18
N HIS A 203 -7.78 7.01 -8.94
CA HIS A 203 -6.47 7.67 -9.06
C HIS A 203 -6.62 9.09 -9.63
N ILE A 204 -7.47 9.26 -10.66
CA ILE A 204 -7.77 10.57 -11.26
C ILE A 204 -8.42 11.50 -10.22
N VAL A 205 -9.40 11.03 -9.46
CA VAL A 205 -10.10 11.85 -8.45
C VAL A 205 -9.16 12.21 -7.29
N THR A 206 -8.33 11.28 -6.79
CA THR A 206 -7.32 11.56 -5.75
C THR A 206 -6.33 12.62 -6.22
N SER A 207 -5.66 12.40 -7.35
CA SER A 207 -4.67 13.33 -7.90
C SER A 207 -5.29 14.70 -8.24
N ARG A 208 -6.55 14.77 -8.69
CA ARG A 208 -7.23 16.04 -9.00
C ARG A 208 -7.34 16.99 -7.81
N PHE A 209 -7.44 16.47 -6.57
CA PHE A 209 -7.49 17.30 -5.37
C PHE A 209 -6.14 17.40 -4.66
N ALA A 210 -5.33 16.34 -4.64
CA ALA A 210 -4.06 16.30 -3.91
C ALA A 210 -2.93 17.09 -4.59
N LEU A 211 -2.83 17.08 -5.92
CA LEU A 211 -1.72 17.72 -6.63
C LEU A 211 -1.62 19.24 -6.41
N PRO A 212 -2.71 20.04 -6.37
CA PRO A 212 -2.67 21.46 -6.00
C PRO A 212 -2.14 21.80 -4.60
N LEU A 213 -2.06 20.82 -3.69
CA LEU A 213 -1.36 20.96 -2.41
C LEU A 213 0.11 20.51 -2.53
N LEU A 214 0.36 19.40 -3.21
CA LEU A 214 1.70 18.84 -3.42
C LEU A 214 2.65 19.81 -4.14
N VAL A 215 2.21 20.43 -5.24
CA VAL A 215 3.05 21.34 -6.05
C VAL A 215 3.42 22.66 -5.36
N ARG A 216 2.88 22.93 -4.15
CA ARG A 216 3.33 24.06 -3.32
C ARG A 216 4.72 23.81 -2.72
N SER A 217 5.13 22.55 -2.59
CA SER A 217 6.45 22.14 -2.13
C SER A 217 7.29 21.61 -3.29
N ARG A 218 8.52 22.08 -3.43
CA ARG A 218 9.49 21.48 -4.37
C ARG A 218 9.94 20.10 -3.86
N GLY A 219 10.20 19.17 -4.77
CA GLY A 219 10.59 17.80 -4.42
C GLY A 219 9.42 16.95 -3.92
N GLY A 220 8.19 17.26 -4.32
CA GLY A 220 7.03 16.38 -4.11
C GLY A 220 7.11 15.14 -4.99
N LEU A 221 6.68 13.98 -4.46
CA LEU A 221 6.70 12.68 -5.12
C LEU A 221 5.28 12.13 -5.29
N VAL A 222 4.95 11.71 -6.51
CA VAL A 222 3.69 11.01 -6.84
C VAL A 222 4.01 9.59 -7.29
N VAL A 223 3.31 8.63 -6.70
CA VAL A 223 3.49 7.19 -6.98
C VAL A 223 2.16 6.59 -7.40
N GLU A 224 2.06 6.25 -8.68
CA GLU A 224 0.94 5.52 -9.26
C GLU A 224 1.24 4.02 -9.16
N VAL A 225 0.50 3.27 -8.35
CA VAL A 225 0.80 1.84 -8.10
C VAL A 225 0.07 0.94 -9.09
N THR A 226 0.75 -0.11 -9.58
CA THR A 226 0.18 -1.09 -10.53
C THR A 226 0.70 -2.52 -10.33
N ASP A 227 0.21 -3.45 -11.14
CA ASP A 227 0.65 -4.85 -11.25
C ASP A 227 1.29 -5.08 -12.65
N GLY A 228 2.63 -5.11 -12.70
CA GLY A 228 3.45 -5.30 -13.89
C GLY A 228 4.23 -4.04 -14.33
N THR A 229 5.47 -4.23 -14.78
CA THR A 229 6.31 -3.16 -15.35
C THR A 229 5.78 -2.69 -16.71
N GLU A 230 6.25 -1.53 -17.22
CA GLU A 230 5.94 -1.10 -18.59
C GLU A 230 6.27 -2.18 -19.63
N GLU A 231 7.41 -2.88 -19.47
CA GLU A 231 7.78 -3.96 -20.38
C GLU A 231 6.86 -5.17 -20.28
N TYR A 232 6.50 -5.59 -19.06
CA TYR A 232 5.58 -6.71 -18.85
C TYR A 232 4.20 -6.42 -19.44
N ASN A 233 3.65 -5.23 -19.15
CA ASN A 233 2.34 -4.79 -19.58
C ASN A 233 2.30 -4.27 -21.04
N ARG A 234 3.35 -4.52 -21.86
CA ARG A 234 3.23 -4.54 -23.33
C ARG A 234 2.46 -5.76 -23.83
N ARG A 235 2.36 -6.83 -23.03
CA ARG A 235 1.49 -7.98 -23.31
C ARG A 235 0.06 -7.69 -22.85
N TYR A 236 -0.93 -8.27 -23.54
CA TYR A 236 -2.32 -8.26 -23.10
C TYR A 236 -2.49 -9.14 -21.84
N ARG A 237 -3.14 -8.59 -20.80
CA ARG A 237 -3.31 -9.16 -19.45
C ARG A 237 -4.77 -9.59 -19.24
N GLU A 238 -5.21 -10.63 -19.98
CA GLU A 238 -6.63 -11.03 -20.10
C GLU A 238 -7.37 -11.08 -18.74
N PRO A 239 -8.54 -10.43 -18.55
CA PRO A 239 -9.42 -9.81 -19.55
C PRO A 239 -9.30 -8.28 -19.70
N TYR A 240 -9.87 -7.74 -20.79
CA TYR A 240 -9.86 -6.33 -21.21
C TYR A 240 -10.00 -5.26 -20.11
N TYR A 241 -10.93 -5.41 -19.17
CA TYR A 241 -11.13 -4.42 -18.11
C TYR A 241 -10.04 -4.46 -17.03
N TYR A 242 -9.42 -5.62 -16.78
CA TYR A 242 -8.26 -5.76 -15.90
C TYR A 242 -7.00 -5.18 -16.57
N ASP A 243 -6.77 -5.57 -17.83
CA ASP A 243 -5.69 -5.08 -18.68
C ASP A 243 -5.62 -3.54 -18.72
N LEU A 244 -6.74 -2.88 -19.05
CA LEU A 244 -6.83 -1.42 -19.01
C LEU A 244 -6.54 -0.83 -17.62
N ALA A 245 -7.00 -1.47 -16.54
CA ALA A 245 -6.80 -0.97 -15.18
C ALA A 245 -5.36 -1.14 -14.67
N LYS A 246 -4.58 -2.10 -15.18
CA LYS A 246 -3.15 -2.23 -14.87
C LYS A 246 -2.24 -1.46 -15.84
N ALA A 247 -2.71 -1.22 -17.07
CA ALA A 247 -2.02 -0.36 -18.03
C ALA A 247 -2.18 1.15 -17.73
N ALA A 248 -3.29 1.59 -17.15
CA ALA A 248 -3.57 3.01 -16.93
C ALA A 248 -2.58 3.73 -15.98
N PRO A 249 -2.20 3.18 -14.79
CA PRO A 249 -1.28 3.87 -13.87
C PRO A 249 0.10 4.15 -14.47
N LEU A 250 0.61 3.24 -15.31
CA LEU A 250 1.85 3.44 -16.10
C LEU A 250 1.75 4.70 -16.98
N ARG A 251 0.61 4.88 -17.66
CA ARG A 251 0.38 6.04 -18.53
C ARG A 251 0.09 7.32 -17.73
N MET A 252 -0.51 7.21 -16.55
CA MET A 252 -0.76 8.32 -15.61
C MET A 252 0.54 8.89 -15.06
N ALA A 253 1.41 8.06 -14.49
CA ALA A 253 2.72 8.50 -13.99
C ALA A 253 3.51 9.26 -15.06
N ARG A 254 3.54 8.73 -16.29
CA ARG A 254 4.18 9.38 -17.44
C ARG A 254 3.50 10.66 -17.93
N ALA A 255 2.20 10.86 -17.67
CA ALA A 255 1.54 12.15 -17.94
C ALA A 255 1.89 13.18 -16.85
N LEU A 256 1.74 12.78 -15.59
CA LEU A 256 2.04 13.61 -14.43
C LEU A 256 3.52 14.02 -14.38
N ALA A 257 4.44 13.17 -14.85
CA ALA A 257 5.86 13.47 -14.93
C ALA A 257 6.18 14.69 -15.83
N GLU A 258 5.39 14.93 -16.88
CA GLU A 258 5.54 16.10 -17.77
C GLU A 258 4.95 17.36 -17.10
N GLU A 259 3.75 17.23 -16.50
CA GLU A 259 3.04 18.36 -15.85
C GLU A 259 3.70 18.81 -14.52
N LEU A 260 4.30 17.89 -13.76
CA LEU A 260 4.90 18.17 -12.45
C LEU A 260 6.36 18.65 -12.54
N ALA A 261 7.00 18.53 -13.70
CA ALA A 261 8.39 18.91 -13.91
C ALA A 261 8.64 20.42 -13.66
N GLU A 262 7.72 21.31 -14.05
CA GLU A 262 7.90 22.77 -13.84
C GLU A 262 7.89 23.16 -12.34
N TYR A 263 7.24 22.36 -11.50
CA TYR A 263 7.20 22.51 -10.05
C TYR A 263 8.41 21.86 -9.34
N GLY A 264 9.29 21.19 -10.09
CA GLY A 264 10.39 20.39 -9.52
C GLY A 264 9.86 19.22 -8.69
N CYS A 265 8.76 18.61 -9.11
CA CYS A 265 8.16 17.42 -8.52
C CYS A 265 8.35 16.21 -9.45
N THR A 266 8.24 15.00 -8.89
CA THR A 266 8.51 13.73 -9.59
C THR A 266 7.27 12.84 -9.59
N ALA A 267 6.94 12.21 -10.71
CA ALA A 267 5.96 11.13 -10.78
C ALA A 267 6.60 9.83 -11.27
N VAL A 268 6.29 8.71 -10.62
CA VAL A 268 6.73 7.37 -11.00
C VAL A 268 5.56 6.39 -10.96
N CYS A 269 5.65 5.31 -11.73
CA CYS A 269 4.77 4.16 -11.55
C CYS A 269 5.55 3.06 -10.81
N LEU A 270 5.02 2.59 -9.68
CA LEU A 270 5.62 1.54 -8.86
C LEU A 270 4.81 0.25 -8.96
N THR A 271 5.49 -0.88 -9.02
CA THR A 271 4.85 -2.19 -8.95
C THR A 271 5.57 -3.10 -7.94
N PRO A 272 4.84 -3.84 -7.07
CA PRO A 272 5.42 -5.00 -6.40
C PRO A 272 5.69 -6.10 -7.44
N GLY A 273 6.45 -7.12 -7.05
CA GLY A 273 6.44 -8.42 -7.69
C GLY A 273 5.20 -9.24 -7.33
N TRP A 274 5.35 -10.57 -7.20
CA TRP A 274 4.25 -11.45 -6.81
C TRP A 274 3.94 -11.27 -5.32
N LEU A 275 3.01 -10.36 -5.03
CA LEU A 275 2.73 -9.86 -3.69
C LEU A 275 2.02 -10.88 -2.78
N ARG A 276 2.61 -11.19 -1.62
CA ARG A 276 1.98 -11.92 -0.50
C ARG A 276 1.03 -11.03 0.31
N SER A 277 -0.02 -10.52 -0.34
CA SER A 277 -1.08 -9.77 0.35
C SER A 277 -1.95 -10.68 1.23
N GLU A 278 -2.64 -10.11 2.22
CA GLU A 278 -3.58 -10.85 3.09
C GLU A 278 -4.67 -11.55 2.26
N ALA A 279 -5.06 -10.95 1.12
CA ALA A 279 -5.97 -11.57 0.16
C ALA A 279 -5.33 -12.79 -0.54
N MET A 280 -4.09 -12.69 -1.02
CA MET A 280 -3.37 -13.77 -1.71
C MET A 280 -3.17 -14.99 -0.80
N LEU A 281 -2.72 -14.75 0.44
CA LEU A 281 -2.46 -15.77 1.45
C LEU A 281 -3.75 -16.46 1.91
N ASP A 282 -4.71 -15.70 2.45
CA ASP A 282 -5.96 -16.27 3.01
C ASP A 282 -6.90 -16.83 1.95
N THR A 283 -6.97 -16.19 0.78
CA THR A 283 -8.09 -16.40 -0.17
C THR A 283 -7.72 -17.41 -1.25
N TYR A 284 -6.51 -17.31 -1.81
CA TYR A 284 -6.05 -18.13 -2.93
C TYR A 284 -5.23 -19.35 -2.46
N PHE A 285 -4.15 -19.14 -1.71
CA PHE A 285 -3.21 -20.21 -1.32
C PHE A 285 -3.57 -20.96 -0.02
N LYS A 286 -4.41 -20.38 0.85
CA LYS A 286 -4.78 -20.96 2.17
C LYS A 286 -3.57 -21.18 3.10
N VAL A 287 -2.64 -20.23 3.07
CA VAL A 287 -1.42 -20.20 3.90
C VAL A 287 -1.35 -18.89 4.68
N THR A 288 -0.39 -18.82 5.60
CA THR A 288 -0.01 -17.63 6.38
C THR A 288 1.36 -17.13 5.90
N GLU A 289 1.84 -15.98 6.39
CA GLU A 289 3.22 -15.55 6.09
C GLU A 289 4.25 -16.48 6.77
N GLU A 290 3.92 -17.07 7.91
CA GLU A 290 4.77 -18.05 8.60
C GLU A 290 4.97 -19.37 7.84
N ASN A 291 4.07 -19.71 6.90
CA ASN A 291 4.17 -20.92 6.08
C ASN A 291 3.92 -20.68 4.58
N TRP A 292 4.20 -19.48 4.05
CA TRP A 292 3.86 -19.12 2.66
C TRP A 292 4.41 -20.09 1.62
N LEU A 293 5.58 -20.70 1.89
CA LEU A 293 6.22 -21.74 1.06
C LEU A 293 5.33 -22.97 0.83
N ASP A 294 4.36 -23.28 1.70
CA ASP A 294 3.39 -24.36 1.47
C ASP A 294 2.53 -24.11 0.22
N GLY A 295 2.35 -22.84 -0.18
CA GLY A 295 1.66 -22.44 -1.40
C GLY A 295 2.36 -22.93 -2.69
N THR A 296 3.65 -23.27 -2.63
CA THR A 296 4.37 -23.85 -3.77
C THR A 296 3.88 -25.25 -4.17
N ARG A 297 3.08 -25.90 -3.31
CA ARG A 297 2.34 -27.14 -3.64
C ARG A 297 1.14 -26.92 -4.57
N GLN A 298 0.67 -25.68 -4.70
CA GLN A 298 -0.43 -25.27 -5.57
C GLN A 298 0.09 -24.56 -6.82
N ASP A 299 1.11 -23.73 -6.67
CA ASP A 299 1.81 -23.07 -7.77
C ASP A 299 3.32 -22.96 -7.44
N PRO A 300 4.20 -23.78 -8.07
CA PRO A 300 5.64 -23.75 -7.79
C PRO A 300 6.26 -22.36 -7.93
N HIS A 301 5.75 -21.53 -8.84
CA HIS A 301 6.30 -20.20 -9.14
C HIS A 301 6.06 -19.20 -8.00
N PHE A 302 5.15 -19.48 -7.06
CA PHE A 302 4.97 -18.69 -5.83
C PHE A 302 6.24 -18.58 -4.97
N ALA A 303 7.25 -19.43 -5.21
CA ALA A 303 8.61 -19.31 -4.66
C ALA A 303 9.27 -17.93 -4.90
N ILE A 304 8.86 -17.20 -5.95
CA ILE A 304 9.38 -15.85 -6.27
C ILE A 304 8.69 -14.72 -5.51
N SER A 305 7.68 -15.03 -4.69
CA SER A 305 6.83 -14.03 -4.03
C SER A 305 7.58 -13.13 -3.04
N GLU A 306 7.01 -11.95 -2.77
CA GLU A 306 7.56 -10.94 -1.87
C GLU A 306 6.53 -10.46 -0.87
N THR A 307 6.97 -9.99 0.30
CA THR A 307 6.03 -9.33 1.23
C THR A 307 5.59 -7.95 0.75
N PRO A 308 4.43 -7.46 1.23
CA PRO A 308 4.09 -6.04 1.18
C PRO A 308 5.17 -5.11 1.77
N THR A 309 5.94 -5.55 2.76
CA THR A 309 7.03 -4.75 3.33
C THR A 309 8.16 -4.49 2.33
N TYR A 310 8.40 -5.37 1.36
CA TYR A 310 9.43 -5.16 0.33
C TYR A 310 9.10 -3.99 -0.60
N VAL A 311 7.86 -3.91 -1.11
CA VAL A 311 7.39 -2.73 -1.88
C VAL A 311 7.24 -1.49 -0.98
N GLY A 312 6.94 -1.66 0.31
CA GLY A 312 7.00 -0.59 1.31
C GLY A 312 8.39 0.04 1.46
N ARG A 313 9.43 -0.79 1.57
CA ARG A 313 10.84 -0.37 1.60
C ARG A 313 11.25 0.33 0.30
N ALA A 314 10.78 -0.17 -0.85
CA ALA A 314 11.00 0.45 -2.15
C ALA A 314 10.46 1.90 -2.22
N LEU A 315 9.26 2.13 -1.71
CA LEU A 315 8.69 3.48 -1.60
C LEU A 315 9.45 4.35 -0.62
N ALA A 316 9.78 3.84 0.58
CA ALA A 316 10.48 4.61 1.60
C ALA A 316 11.87 5.06 1.14
N ALA A 317 12.57 4.21 0.38
CA ALA A 317 13.85 4.56 -0.25
C ALA A 317 13.68 5.63 -1.34
N LEU A 318 12.73 5.47 -2.27
CA LEU A 318 12.40 6.48 -3.28
C LEU A 318 12.06 7.85 -2.68
N ALA A 319 11.27 7.87 -1.60
CA ALA A 319 10.84 9.10 -0.94
C ALA A 319 11.98 9.82 -0.21
N ALA A 320 13.01 9.09 0.21
CA ALA A 320 14.18 9.60 0.93
C ALA A 320 15.34 10.01 0.01
N ASP A 321 15.29 9.65 -1.28
CA ASP A 321 16.35 9.91 -2.24
C ASP A 321 16.34 11.39 -2.72
N PRO A 322 17.40 12.19 -2.47
CA PRO A 322 17.47 13.59 -2.91
C PRO A 322 17.53 13.75 -4.43
N ASP A 323 17.98 12.72 -5.15
CA ASP A 323 18.12 12.64 -6.61
C ASP A 323 17.00 11.80 -7.25
N VAL A 324 15.87 11.56 -6.55
CA VAL A 324 14.71 10.78 -7.03
C VAL A 324 14.18 11.24 -8.40
N ALA A 325 14.37 12.51 -8.75
CA ALA A 325 14.01 13.08 -10.03
C ALA A 325 14.63 12.36 -11.25
N ARG A 326 15.71 11.59 -11.08
CA ARG A 326 16.27 10.72 -12.15
C ARG A 326 15.27 9.66 -12.63
N PHE A 327 14.28 9.31 -11.81
CA PHE A 327 13.23 8.33 -12.13
C PHE A 327 11.96 8.95 -12.73
N ASN A 328 11.89 10.28 -12.92
CA ASN A 328 10.65 10.94 -13.35
C ASN A 328 10.09 10.34 -14.67
N GLY A 329 8.84 9.89 -14.63
CA GLY A 329 8.13 9.25 -15.75
C GLY A 329 8.42 7.76 -15.95
N GLN A 330 9.24 7.12 -15.10
CA GLN A 330 9.62 5.72 -15.25
C GLN A 330 8.62 4.74 -14.59
N SER A 331 8.67 3.48 -15.04
CA SER A 331 8.07 2.32 -14.40
C SER A 331 9.14 1.58 -13.60
N LEU A 332 8.89 1.37 -12.30
CA LEU A 332 9.83 0.85 -11.33
C LEU A 332 9.23 -0.37 -10.62
N SER A 333 10.07 -1.35 -10.28
CA SER A 333 9.66 -2.50 -9.45
C SER A 333 10.36 -2.49 -8.10
N SER A 334 9.70 -3.06 -7.08
CA SER A 334 10.29 -3.35 -5.76
C SER A 334 11.66 -4.03 -5.90
N GLY A 335 11.75 -5.11 -6.67
CA GLY A 335 12.99 -5.84 -6.94
C GLY A 335 14.05 -5.11 -7.78
N GLY A 336 13.67 -4.08 -8.55
CA GLY A 336 14.62 -3.19 -9.20
C GLY A 336 15.22 -2.19 -8.20
N LEU A 337 14.37 -1.59 -7.38
CA LEU A 337 14.75 -0.59 -6.38
C LEU A 337 15.52 -1.21 -5.21
N ALA A 338 15.26 -2.47 -4.86
CA ALA A 338 16.06 -3.25 -3.91
C ALA A 338 17.54 -3.32 -4.31
N LYS A 339 17.84 -3.42 -5.61
CA LYS A 339 19.20 -3.45 -6.16
C LYS A 339 19.84 -2.06 -6.25
N GLU A 340 19.06 -1.03 -6.55
CA GLU A 340 19.50 0.37 -6.55
C GLU A 340 19.89 0.84 -5.14
N TYR A 341 19.07 0.54 -4.14
CA TYR A 341 19.21 1.05 -2.78
C TYR A 341 19.81 0.06 -1.76
N GLY A 342 19.99 -1.21 -2.13
CA GLY A 342 20.61 -2.22 -1.28
C GLY A 342 19.75 -2.73 -0.11
N PHE A 343 18.43 -2.77 -0.25
CA PHE A 343 17.52 -3.37 0.74
C PHE A 343 17.02 -4.76 0.32
N THR A 344 16.50 -5.51 1.29
CA THR A 344 15.96 -6.88 1.12
C THR A 344 14.48 -6.96 1.53
N ASP A 345 13.84 -8.10 1.31
CA ASP A 345 12.55 -8.50 1.91
C ASP A 345 12.75 -8.83 3.42
N VAL A 346 11.69 -9.23 4.13
CA VAL A 346 11.72 -9.52 5.57
C VAL A 346 12.52 -10.78 5.94
N ASP A 347 12.65 -11.73 5.00
CA ASP A 347 13.42 -12.97 5.14
C ASP A 347 14.91 -12.80 4.74
N GLY A 348 15.31 -11.60 4.27
CA GLY A 348 16.65 -11.30 3.78
C GLY A 348 16.89 -11.59 2.30
N SER A 349 15.86 -12.05 1.55
CA SER A 349 15.94 -12.23 0.09
C SER A 349 15.80 -10.91 -0.69
N ALA A 350 16.09 -10.92 -1.99
CA ALA A 350 15.90 -9.77 -2.87
C ALA A 350 15.16 -10.19 -4.18
N PRO A 351 13.88 -10.57 -4.10
CA PRO A 351 13.12 -11.09 -5.24
C PRO A 351 13.05 -10.10 -6.41
N ASP A 352 13.24 -10.63 -7.62
CA ASP A 352 13.13 -9.97 -8.92
C ASP A 352 12.06 -10.67 -9.76
N ALA A 353 10.82 -10.60 -9.26
CA ALA A 353 9.70 -11.36 -9.81
C ALA A 353 9.40 -11.00 -11.28
N TRP A 354 9.61 -9.75 -11.71
CA TRP A 354 9.32 -9.37 -13.10
C TRP A 354 10.33 -9.90 -14.10
N ARG A 355 11.62 -9.97 -13.74
CA ARG A 355 12.60 -10.67 -14.58
C ARG A 355 12.31 -12.17 -14.63
N TYR A 356 12.00 -12.78 -13.49
CA TYR A 356 11.61 -14.19 -13.39
C TYR A 356 10.39 -14.53 -14.25
N LEU A 357 9.32 -13.74 -14.16
CA LEU A 357 8.08 -13.91 -14.94
C LEU A 357 8.24 -13.66 -16.45
N MET A 358 9.41 -13.18 -16.90
CA MET A 358 9.78 -12.99 -18.31
C MET A 358 10.79 -14.03 -18.82
N GLU A 359 11.73 -14.47 -17.98
CA GLU A 359 12.81 -15.38 -18.35
C GLU A 359 12.48 -16.86 -18.09
N VAL A 360 11.60 -17.17 -17.12
CA VAL A 360 11.23 -18.54 -16.73
C VAL A 360 9.87 -18.94 -17.29
N ASP A 361 9.77 -20.17 -17.82
CA ASP A 361 8.51 -20.74 -18.30
C ASP A 361 7.57 -21.03 -17.12
N GLN A 362 6.39 -20.41 -17.13
CA GLN A 362 5.36 -20.55 -16.10
C GLN A 362 4.37 -21.69 -16.39
N GLU A 363 4.60 -22.51 -17.44
CA GLU A 363 3.90 -23.78 -17.67
C GLU A 363 4.68 -24.99 -17.08
N SER A 364 5.78 -24.73 -16.38
CA SER A 364 6.67 -25.74 -15.78
C SER A 364 6.13 -26.27 -14.45
N ASP A 365 6.12 -27.59 -14.26
CA ASP A 365 5.87 -28.22 -12.94
C ASP A 365 7.01 -27.96 -11.92
N THR A 366 8.07 -27.24 -12.31
CA THR A 366 9.22 -26.91 -11.46
C THR A 366 9.64 -25.45 -11.56
N ALA A 367 9.83 -24.80 -10.41
CA ALA A 367 10.33 -23.43 -10.30
C ALA A 367 11.79 -23.41 -9.82
N ASP A 368 12.68 -22.75 -10.58
CA ASP A 368 14.05 -22.44 -10.13
C ASP A 368 14.21 -20.92 -9.98
N VAL A 369 14.23 -20.45 -8.74
CA VAL A 369 14.39 -19.04 -8.40
C VAL A 369 15.85 -18.62 -8.22
N THR A 370 16.81 -19.50 -8.55
CA THR A 370 18.25 -19.23 -8.36
C THR A 370 18.70 -17.98 -9.11
N GLY A 371 19.20 -16.97 -8.38
CA GLY A 371 19.61 -15.68 -8.95
C GLY A 371 18.46 -14.71 -9.26
N TYR A 372 17.22 -15.06 -8.88
CA TYR A 372 16.05 -14.18 -8.90
C TYR A 372 15.49 -13.89 -7.50
N ARG A 373 16.03 -14.51 -6.44
CA ARG A 373 15.66 -14.35 -5.03
C ARG A 373 16.92 -14.17 -4.17
#